data_AF-A0A1F2UEF5-F1
#
_entry.id   AF-A0A1F2UEF5-F1
#
_cell.length_a   1.000
_cell.length_b   1.000
_cell.length_c   1.000
_cell.angle_alpha   90.00
_cell.angle_beta   90.00
_cell.angle_gamma   90.00
#
_symmetry.space_group_name_H-M   'P 1'
#
loop_
_entity.id
_entity.type
_entity.pdbx_description
1 polymer ?
#
loop_
_entity_poly.entity_id
_entity_poly.type
_entity_poly.pdbx_seq_one_letter_code
_entity_poly.pdbx_strand_id
1 'polypeptide(L)'
;MWHHAATILLARSEHPPKAPKDWRQKERIRCTCVDCRELQTFVLDPVERMHRFRLRKDRRRHLHEQIQRHGLDMAHATERRGSPQTLVCTKTRRTYERQCAEHNADVMAMSTLLRVIDGARGKLATLAARIAVATGSELECG
;
A
#
# COMPACT_ATOMS: atom_id res chain seq x y z
N MET A 1 8.79 11.71 30.29
CA MET A 1 8.31 10.52 29.58
C MET A 1 7.69 10.79 28.20
N TRP A 2 7.18 11.98 27.88
CA TRP A 2 6.55 12.26 26.57
C TRP A 2 7.51 12.44 25.37
N HIS A 3 8.79 12.74 25.61
CA HIS A 3 9.79 12.96 24.55
C HIS A 3 9.99 11.74 23.62
N HIS A 4 9.93 10.52 24.15
CA HIS A 4 10.09 9.31 23.34
C HIS A 4 8.90 9.10 22.39
N ALA A 5 7.68 9.29 22.89
CA ALA A 5 6.46 9.23 22.07
C ALA A 5 6.46 10.32 20.97
N ALA A 6 6.86 11.55 21.31
CA ALA A 6 7.01 12.63 20.34
C ALA A 6 8.07 12.32 19.27
N THR A 7 9.20 11.74 19.64
CA THR A 7 10.26 11.36 18.70
C THR A 7 9.79 10.30 17.71
N ILE A 8 9.07 9.28 18.19
CA ILE A 8 8.53 8.21 17.35
C ILE A 8 7.47 8.75 16.38
N LEU A 9 6.54 9.56 16.87
CA LEU A 9 5.50 10.15 16.02
C LEU A 9 6.12 11.06 14.96
N LEU A 10 7.14 11.86 15.32
CA LEU A 10 7.80 12.74 14.36
C LEU A 10 8.44 11.95 13.23
N ALA A 11 9.21 10.90 13.56
CA ALA A 11 9.87 10.08 12.57
C ALA A 11 8.88 9.44 11.56
N ARG A 12 7.66 9.13 12.00
CA ARG A 12 6.61 8.54 11.16
C ARG A 12 5.84 9.60 10.33
N SER A 13 5.51 10.74 10.94
CA SER A 13 4.79 11.84 10.29
C SER A 13 5.63 12.65 9.29
N GLU A 14 6.96 12.58 9.35
CA GLU A 14 7.83 13.34 8.43
C GLU A 14 8.06 12.66 7.09
N HIS A 15 7.72 11.38 6.98
CA HIS A 15 7.98 10.59 5.79
C HIS A 15 6.65 10.19 5.15
N PRO A 16 6.07 11.06 4.30
CA PRO A 16 4.86 10.71 3.59
C PRO A 16 5.09 9.47 2.71
N PRO A 17 4.11 8.55 2.64
CA PRO A 17 4.16 7.43 1.73
C PRO A 17 4.29 7.93 0.29
N LYS A 18 5.26 7.40 -0.45
CA LYS A 18 5.47 7.80 -1.85
C LYS A 18 4.46 7.12 -2.75
N ALA A 19 3.75 7.91 -3.55
CA ALA A 19 2.83 7.39 -4.55
C ALA A 19 3.54 6.41 -5.51
N PRO A 20 2.94 5.24 -5.81
CA PRO A 20 3.48 4.35 -6.82
C PRO A 20 3.45 5.02 -8.20
N LYS A 21 4.61 5.08 -8.86
CA LYS A 21 4.77 5.69 -10.20
C LYS A 21 3.92 4.99 -11.26
N ASP A 22 3.79 3.67 -11.16
CA ASP A 22 3.07 2.83 -12.12
C ASP A 22 2.34 1.70 -11.38
N TRP A 23 1.83 0.71 -12.13
CA TRP A 23 1.17 -0.47 -11.57
C TRP A 23 2.10 -1.69 -11.43
N ARG A 24 3.42 -1.51 -11.54
CA ARG A 24 4.34 -2.64 -11.33
C ARG A 24 4.39 -2.97 -9.84
N GLN A 25 4.40 -4.25 -9.55
CA GLN A 25 4.77 -4.74 -8.21
C GLN A 25 6.12 -5.46 -8.31
N LYS A 26 6.98 -5.29 -7.32
CA LYS A 26 8.38 -5.75 -7.36
C LYS A 26 8.54 -7.19 -6.86
N GLU A 27 7.45 -7.79 -6.41
CA GLU A 27 7.38 -9.10 -5.80
C GLU A 27 7.70 -10.17 -6.84
N ARG A 28 8.55 -11.10 -6.43
CA ARG A 28 8.97 -12.23 -7.26
C ARG A 28 8.27 -13.50 -6.81
N ILE A 29 7.51 -14.10 -7.72
CA ILE A 29 6.88 -15.40 -7.57
C ILE A 29 7.96 -16.47 -7.74
N ARG A 30 8.02 -17.41 -6.79
CA ARG A 30 9.06 -18.47 -6.79
C ARG A 30 8.71 -19.64 -7.72
N CYS A 31 7.43 -19.89 -7.95
CA CYS A 31 6.99 -20.98 -8.82
C CYS A 31 7.27 -20.66 -10.29
N THR A 32 7.74 -21.66 -11.05
CA THR A 32 8.17 -21.52 -12.46
C THR A 32 7.17 -22.12 -13.46
N CYS A 33 6.01 -22.58 -13.00
CA CYS A 33 4.97 -23.13 -13.87
C CYS A 33 4.48 -22.07 -14.88
N VAL A 34 3.83 -22.52 -15.97
CA VAL A 34 3.37 -21.63 -17.04
C VAL A 34 2.45 -20.52 -16.50
N ASP A 35 1.50 -20.88 -15.63
CA ASP A 35 0.56 -19.91 -15.02
C ASP A 35 1.28 -18.86 -14.16
N CYS A 36 2.29 -19.29 -13.38
CA CYS A 36 3.03 -18.37 -12.53
C CYS A 36 3.96 -17.45 -13.31
N ARG A 37 4.46 -17.91 -14.46
CA ARG A 37 5.21 -17.05 -15.38
C ARG A 37 4.31 -15.99 -16.00
N GLU A 38 3.11 -16.37 -16.44
CA GLU A 38 2.10 -15.43 -16.94
C GLU A 38 1.70 -14.42 -15.85
N LEU A 39 1.44 -14.90 -14.63
CA LEU A 39 1.17 -14.03 -13.48
C LEU A 39 2.34 -13.10 -13.16
N GLN A 40 3.58 -13.57 -13.22
CA GLN A 40 4.77 -12.74 -13.00
C GLN A 40 4.90 -11.63 -14.07
N THR A 41 4.62 -11.94 -15.34
CA THR A 41 4.59 -10.96 -16.41
C THR A 41 3.53 -9.89 -16.13
N PHE A 42 2.31 -10.30 -15.78
CA PHE A 42 1.24 -9.37 -15.40
C PHE A 42 1.65 -8.50 -14.20
N VAL A 43 2.24 -9.07 -13.15
CA VAL A 43 2.72 -8.34 -11.96
C VAL A 43 3.73 -7.25 -12.31
N LEU A 44 4.62 -7.52 -13.27
CA LEU A 44 5.68 -6.59 -13.71
C LEU A 44 5.22 -5.59 -14.78
N ASP A 45 3.99 -5.71 -15.29
CA ASP A 45 3.45 -4.77 -16.25
C ASP A 45 3.15 -3.40 -15.58
N PRO A 46 3.65 -2.26 -16.10
CA PRO A 46 3.41 -0.94 -15.51
C PRO A 46 2.02 -0.36 -15.81
N VAL A 47 1.34 -0.86 -16.83
CA VAL A 47 0.09 -0.30 -17.35
C VAL A 47 -1.08 -1.25 -17.08
N GLU A 48 -0.89 -2.56 -17.26
CA GLU A 48 -1.96 -3.54 -17.13
C GLU A 48 -2.40 -3.65 -15.66
N ARG A 49 -3.65 -3.25 -15.43
CA ARG A 49 -4.30 -3.24 -14.10
C ARG A 49 -5.14 -4.48 -13.84
N MET A 50 -5.73 -5.06 -14.87
CA MET A 50 -6.62 -6.20 -14.77
C MET A 50 -6.21 -7.25 -15.79
N HIS A 51 -6.08 -8.50 -15.33
CA HIS A 51 -5.77 -9.63 -16.18
C HIS A 51 -6.70 -10.79 -15.91
N ARG A 52 -6.99 -11.58 -16.95
CA ARG A 52 -8.01 -12.63 -16.93
C ARG A 52 -7.40 -13.98 -17.29
N PHE A 53 -7.25 -14.84 -16.30
CA PHE A 53 -6.69 -16.19 -16.47
C PHE A 53 -7.81 -17.22 -16.66
N ARG A 54 -7.99 -17.72 -17.89
CA ARG A 54 -8.98 -18.76 -18.19
C ARG A 54 -8.41 -20.15 -17.92
N LEU A 55 -8.56 -20.61 -16.69
CA LEU A 55 -7.90 -21.82 -16.18
C LEU A 55 -8.92 -22.79 -15.56
N ARG A 56 -8.58 -24.09 -15.53
CA ARG A 56 -9.33 -25.08 -14.74
C ARG A 56 -9.13 -24.89 -13.23
N LYS A 57 -9.97 -25.54 -12.41
CA LYS A 57 -10.12 -25.26 -10.97
C LYS A 57 -8.82 -25.40 -10.17
N ASP A 58 -8.04 -26.44 -10.40
CA ASP A 58 -6.74 -26.70 -9.76
C ASP A 58 -5.71 -25.62 -10.06
N ARG A 59 -5.61 -25.19 -11.32
CA ARG A 59 -4.70 -24.11 -11.75
C ARG A 59 -5.13 -22.75 -11.19
N ARG A 60 -6.43 -22.46 -11.14
CA ARG A 60 -6.94 -21.25 -10.46
C ARG A 60 -6.62 -21.24 -8.98
N ARG A 61 -6.83 -22.36 -8.28
CA ARG A 61 -6.48 -22.49 -6.85
C ARG A 61 -4.98 -22.25 -6.63
N HIS A 62 -4.13 -22.82 -7.49
CA HIS A 62 -2.70 -22.58 -7.43
C HIS A 62 -2.34 -21.08 -7.54
N LEU A 63 -2.95 -20.35 -8.48
CA LEU A 63 -2.73 -18.90 -8.58
C LEU A 63 -3.23 -18.13 -7.35
N HIS A 64 -4.40 -18.47 -6.81
CA HIS A 64 -4.87 -17.90 -5.54
C HIS A 64 -3.84 -18.05 -4.42
N GLU A 65 -3.28 -19.24 -4.26
CA GLU A 65 -2.25 -19.53 -3.25
C GLU A 65 -0.97 -18.74 -3.49
N GLN A 66 -0.49 -18.61 -4.74
CA GLN A 66 0.71 -17.82 -5.03
C GLN A 66 0.50 -16.33 -4.76
N ILE A 67 -0.66 -15.78 -5.13
CA ILE A 67 -1.00 -14.37 -4.88
C ILE A 67 -0.97 -14.08 -3.37
N GLN A 68 -1.58 -14.95 -2.56
CA GLN A 68 -1.60 -14.79 -1.10
C GLN A 68 -0.21 -14.99 -0.48
N ARG A 69 0.50 -16.05 -0.89
CA ARG A 69 1.83 -16.39 -0.34
C ARG A 69 2.86 -15.29 -0.57
N HIS A 70 2.79 -14.61 -1.72
CA HIS A 70 3.72 -13.55 -2.07
C HIS A 70 3.23 -12.16 -1.64
N GLY A 71 2.03 -12.06 -1.05
CA GLY A 71 1.48 -10.79 -0.57
C GLY A 71 1.27 -9.77 -1.69
N LEU A 72 0.93 -10.23 -2.90
CA LEU A 72 0.75 -9.32 -4.04
C LEU A 72 -0.44 -8.38 -3.76
N ASP A 73 -0.25 -7.08 -4.01
CA ASP A 73 -1.28 -6.07 -3.77
C ASP A 73 -2.32 -6.11 -4.90
N MET A 74 -3.17 -7.13 -4.91
CA MET A 74 -4.19 -7.31 -5.92
C MET A 74 -5.45 -7.98 -5.37
N ALA A 75 -6.60 -7.55 -5.88
CA ALA A 75 -7.85 -8.28 -5.78
C ALA A 75 -7.81 -9.47 -6.74
N HIS A 76 -8.41 -10.58 -6.35
CA HIS A 76 -8.56 -11.73 -7.22
C HIS A 76 -9.90 -12.42 -6.98
N ALA A 77 -10.65 -12.70 -8.04
CA ALA A 77 -11.98 -13.30 -7.95
C ALA A 77 -12.21 -14.26 -9.11
N THR A 78 -12.86 -15.39 -8.83
CA THR A 78 -13.28 -16.31 -9.90
C THR A 78 -14.61 -15.83 -10.47
N GLU A 79 -14.63 -15.46 -11.74
CA GLU A 79 -15.85 -15.25 -12.49
C GLU A 79 -16.48 -16.61 -12.85
N ARG A 80 -17.66 -16.86 -12.25
CA ARG A 80 -18.37 -18.14 -12.35
C ARG A 80 -19.29 -18.18 -13.57
N ARG A 81 -18.74 -17.89 -14.76
CA ARG A 81 -19.43 -18.03 -16.06
C ARG A 81 -18.68 -18.97 -16.98
N GLY A 82 -19.38 -19.96 -17.51
CA GLY A 82 -18.84 -20.96 -18.44
C GLY A 82 -17.83 -21.93 -17.81
N SER A 83 -17.30 -22.83 -18.66
CA SER A 83 -16.21 -23.74 -18.33
C SER A 83 -15.16 -23.69 -19.45
N PRO A 84 -13.86 -23.59 -19.16
CA PRO A 84 -13.27 -23.29 -17.85
C PRO A 84 -13.64 -21.88 -17.36
N GLN A 85 -13.87 -21.74 -16.04
CA GLN A 85 -14.12 -20.44 -15.40
C GLN A 85 -12.85 -19.57 -15.40
N THR A 86 -13.02 -18.26 -15.24
CA THR A 86 -11.91 -17.29 -15.32
C THR A 86 -11.54 -16.76 -13.94
N LEU A 87 -10.25 -16.71 -13.63
CA LEU A 87 -9.73 -15.95 -12.50
C LEU A 87 -9.42 -14.52 -12.98
N VAL A 88 -10.10 -13.54 -12.42
CA VAL A 88 -9.86 -12.12 -12.70
C VAL A 88 -8.97 -11.58 -11.59
N CYS A 89 -7.80 -11.09 -11.95
CA CYS A 89 -6.86 -10.44 -11.05
C CYS A 89 -6.82 -8.95 -11.37
N THR A 90 -7.00 -8.11 -10.36
CA THR A 90 -6.97 -6.65 -10.50
C THR A 90 -5.98 -6.09 -9.49
N LYS A 91 -4.91 -5.45 -9.98
CA LYS A 91 -3.94 -4.78 -9.11
C LYS A 91 -4.62 -3.67 -8.30
N THR A 92 -4.25 -3.62 -7.04
CA THR A 92 -4.74 -2.62 -6.10
C THR A 92 -3.56 -1.81 -5.54
N ARG A 93 -3.90 -0.75 -4.81
CA ARG A 93 -2.93 0.08 -4.08
C ARG A 93 -3.22 0.03 -2.59
N ARG A 94 -3.75 -1.10 -2.08
CA ARG A 94 -4.22 -1.18 -0.68
C ARG A 94 -3.09 -0.96 0.32
N THR A 95 -1.88 -1.40 -0.02
CA THR A 95 -0.69 -1.18 0.81
C THR A 95 -0.37 0.31 0.88
N TYR A 96 -0.38 0.99 -0.25
CA TYR A 96 -0.17 2.44 -0.32
C TYR A 96 -1.28 3.21 0.39
N GLU A 97 -2.55 2.88 0.12
CA GLU A 97 -3.72 3.47 0.78
C GLU A 97 -3.66 3.29 2.31
N ARG A 98 -3.26 2.10 2.79
CA ARG A 98 -3.05 1.83 4.21
C ARG A 98 -1.92 2.68 4.78
N GLN A 99 -0.79 2.79 4.08
CA GLN A 99 0.32 3.64 4.50
C GLN A 99 -0.10 5.11 4.59
N CYS A 100 -0.89 5.61 3.63
CA CYS A 100 -1.43 6.98 3.67
C CYS A 100 -2.37 7.17 4.87
N ALA A 101 -3.25 6.21 5.13
CA ALA A 101 -4.13 6.26 6.30
C ALA A 101 -3.35 6.26 7.63
N GLU A 102 -2.32 5.41 7.75
CA GLU A 102 -1.42 5.35 8.91
C GLU A 102 -0.66 6.68 9.09
N HIS A 103 -0.12 7.24 8.00
CA HIS A 103 0.57 8.52 8.03
C HIS A 103 -0.34 9.67 8.46
N ASN A 104 -1.55 9.74 7.91
CA ASN A 104 -2.54 10.76 8.29
C ASN A 104 -2.91 10.64 9.78
N ALA A 105 -3.07 9.40 10.28
CA ALA A 105 -3.30 9.17 11.71
C ALA A 105 -2.12 9.63 12.58
N ASP A 106 -0.88 9.37 12.14
CA ASP A 106 0.33 9.83 12.84
C ASP A 106 0.41 11.36 12.88
N VAL A 107 0.13 12.03 11.76
CA VAL A 107 0.07 13.50 11.67
C VAL A 107 -0.99 14.08 12.62
N MET A 108 -2.21 13.50 12.66
CA MET A 108 -3.26 13.92 13.59
C MET A 108 -2.88 13.70 15.06
N ALA A 109 -2.28 12.55 15.37
CA ALA A 109 -1.80 12.23 16.71
C ALA A 109 -0.72 13.23 17.15
N MET A 110 0.20 13.57 16.25
CA MET A 110 1.22 14.59 16.51
C MET A 110 0.61 15.97 16.73
N SER A 111 -0.31 16.42 15.87
CA SER A 111 -1.03 17.69 16.05
C SER A 111 -1.77 17.76 17.40
N THR A 112 -2.34 16.64 17.83
CA THR A 112 -3.01 16.53 19.14
C THR A 112 -1.99 16.62 20.29
N LEU A 113 -0.88 15.89 20.20
CA LEU A 113 0.20 15.94 21.19
C LEU A 113 0.80 17.35 21.30
N LEU A 114 0.98 18.04 20.17
CA LEU A 114 1.44 19.42 20.14
C LEU A 114 0.49 20.37 20.87
N ARG A 115 -0.82 20.27 20.65
CA ARG A 115 -1.82 21.09 21.36
C ARG A 115 -1.80 20.88 22.88
N VAL A 116 -1.61 19.63 23.32
CA VAL A 116 -1.50 19.29 24.75
C VAL A 116 -0.21 19.85 25.36
N ILE A 117 0.89 19.81 24.62
CA ILE A 117 2.21 20.26 25.10
C ILE A 117 2.40 21.77 24.88
N ASP A 118 1.68 22.46 24.00
CA ASP A 118 1.75 23.92 23.82
C ASP A 118 1.25 24.69 25.06
N GLY A 119 0.51 24.02 25.95
CA GLY A 119 0.30 24.48 27.32
C GLY A 119 1.60 24.58 28.16
N ALA A 120 2.70 24.00 27.67
CA ALA A 120 4.06 23.98 28.23
C ALA A 120 5.08 24.50 27.18
N ARG A 121 5.17 25.83 27.06
CA ARG A 121 5.89 26.61 26.03
C ARG A 121 7.24 26.08 25.50
N GLY A 122 7.47 26.32 24.20
CA GLY A 122 8.73 26.80 23.62
C GLY A 122 9.39 25.92 22.55
N LYS A 123 9.43 24.60 22.75
CA LYS A 123 10.16 23.66 21.86
C LYS A 123 9.35 23.15 20.66
N LEU A 124 8.05 23.48 20.58
CA LEU A 124 7.13 22.91 19.60
C LEU A 124 7.01 23.68 18.29
N ALA A 125 7.39 24.95 18.26
CA ALA A 125 7.26 25.79 17.06
C ALA A 125 8.07 25.22 15.87
N THR A 126 9.28 24.70 16.14
CA THR A 126 10.10 24.03 15.12
C THR A 126 9.47 22.72 14.65
N LEU A 127 8.77 22.01 15.53
CA LEU A 127 8.07 20.76 15.19
C LEU A 127 6.82 21.04 14.35
N ALA A 128 6.04 22.06 14.72
CA ALA A 128 4.86 22.52 14.02
C ALA A 128 5.20 22.97 12.59
N ALA A 129 6.33 23.68 12.41
CA ALA A 129 6.82 24.07 11.08
C ALA A 129 7.19 22.85 10.21
N ARG A 130 7.83 21.82 10.79
CA ARG A 130 8.19 20.58 10.07
C ARG A 130 6.95 19.76 9.66
N ILE A 131 5.91 19.75 10.49
CA ILE A 131 4.62 19.10 10.18
C ILE A 131 3.86 19.89 9.11
N ALA A 132 3.86 21.22 9.17
CA ALA A 132 3.21 22.05 8.15
C ALA A 132 3.81 21.81 6.75
N VAL A 133 5.12 21.56 6.67
CA VAL A 133 5.81 21.14 5.44
C VAL A 133 5.36 19.73 5.02
N ALA A 134 5.19 18.79 5.96
CA ALA A 134 4.69 17.45 5.66
C ALA A 134 3.24 17.44 5.17
N THR A 135 2.36 18.25 5.75
CA THR A 135 0.94 18.40 5.35
C THR A 135 0.76 19.22 4.07
N GLY A 136 1.70 20.10 3.72
CA GLY A 136 1.66 20.87 2.46
C GLY A 136 1.87 20.02 1.19
N SER A 137 2.32 18.77 1.34
CA SER A 137 2.47 17.78 0.26
C SER A 137 1.17 16.98 -0.02
N GLU A 138 0.07 17.27 0.68
CA GLU A 138 -1.22 16.55 0.56
C GLU A 138 -1.92 16.70 -0.81
N LEU A 139 -1.43 17.55 -1.72
CA LEU A 139 -2.06 17.78 -3.03
C LEU A 139 -1.80 16.69 -4.08
N GLU A 140 -1.01 15.65 -3.81
CA GLU A 140 -0.72 14.56 -4.78
C GLU A 140 -1.39 13.22 -4.45
N CYS A 141 -2.27 13.19 -3.44
CA CYS A 141 -2.97 11.97 -3.03
C CYS A 141 -4.47 12.05 -3.35
N GLY A 142 -4.80 12.30 -4.63
CA GLY A 142 -6.15 12.26 -5.21
C GLY A 142 -6.21 11.32 -6.41
#